data_AF-A0A7G5FBU2-F1
#
_entry.id   AF-A0A7G5FBU2-F1
#
_cell.length_a   1.000
_cell.length_b   1.000
_cell.length_c   1.000
_cell.angle_alpha   90.00
_cell.angle_beta   90.00
_cell.angle_gamma   90.00
#
_symmetry.space_group_name_H-M   'P 1'
#
loop_
_entity.id
_entity.type
_entity.pdbx_description
1 polymer ?
#
loop_
_entity_poly.entity_id
_entity_poly.type
_entity_poly.pdbx_seq_one_letter_code
_entity_poly.pdbx_strand_id
1 'polypeptide(L)' 'MTTNFTAEITSTDINLMAPNATEPTTHDEITIYRNGEEFDTILIESSEDNAPYDAAVSEAIDGAEFTWLPSNF' A
#
# COMPACT_ATOMS: atom_id res chain seq x y z
N MET A 1 -8.04 11.22 21.82
CA MET A 1 -7.47 11.62 20.53
C MET A 1 -7.81 10.49 19.57
N THR A 2 -8.61 10.74 18.53
CA THR A 2 -8.93 9.72 17.53
C THR A 2 -7.69 9.57 16.65
N THR A 3 -7.12 8.37 16.59
CA THR A 3 -6.01 8.11 15.65
C THR A 3 -6.61 8.03 14.26
N ASN A 4 -6.22 8.93 13.37
CA ASN A 4 -6.68 8.93 11.99
C ASN A 4 -5.61 8.26 11.11
N PHE A 5 -5.96 7.15 10.46
CA PHE A 5 -5.11 6.50 9.47
C PHE A 5 -5.56 6.88 8.07
N THR A 6 -4.63 7.22 7.21
CA THR A 6 -4.88 7.39 5.78
C THR A 6 -3.84 6.62 4.98
N ALA A 7 -4.20 6.15 3.79
CA ALA A 7 -3.28 5.43 2.92
C ALA A 7 -3.28 6.06 1.53
N GLU A 8 -2.13 6.15 0.88
CA GLU A 8 -2.02 6.49 -0.54
C GLU A 8 -1.39 5.33 -1.30
N ILE A 9 -1.90 5.05 -2.49
CA ILE A 9 -1.27 4.09 -3.40
C ILE A 9 -0.55 4.89 -4.46
N THR A 10 0.76 4.64 -4.58
CA THR A 10 1.59 5.09 -5.67
C THR A 10 1.93 3.90 -6.55
N SER A 11 1.35 3.88 -7.75
CA SER A 11 1.75 2.93 -8.78
C SER A 11 3.13 3.28 -9.32
N THR A 12 4.14 2.74 -8.65
CA THR A 12 5.50 2.72 -9.15
C THR A 12 5.63 1.38 -9.84
N ASP A 13 5.97 1.32 -11.13
CA ASP A 13 6.22 0.04 -11.80
C ASP A 13 7.55 -0.54 -11.28
N ILE A 14 7.54 -1.05 -10.05
CA ILE A 14 8.73 -1.61 -9.40
C ILE A 14 8.87 -3.02 -9.94
N ASN A 15 9.74 -3.16 -10.94
CA ASN A 15 10.20 -4.44 -11.44
C ASN A 15 11.11 -5.09 -10.38
N LEU A 16 10.50 -5.76 -9.40
CA LEU A 16 11.26 -6.49 -8.40
C LEU A 16 11.53 -7.89 -8.92
N MET A 17 12.75 -8.12 -9.42
CA MET A 17 13.21 -9.46 -9.77
C MET A 17 13.51 -10.22 -8.49
N ALA A 18 12.56 -11.03 -8.00
CA ALA A 18 12.88 -11.99 -6.95
C ALA A 18 14.02 -12.91 -7.45
N PRO A 19 14.94 -13.37 -6.58
CA PRO A 19 16.18 -14.05 -6.98
C PRO A 19 15.98 -15.34 -7.79
N ASN A 20 14.74 -15.85 -7.88
CA ASN A 20 14.36 -17.04 -8.64
C ASN A 20 13.16 -16.80 -9.57
N ALA A 21 12.69 -15.56 -9.74
CA ALA A 21 11.57 -15.26 -10.62
C ALA A 21 12.02 -15.26 -12.09
N THR A 22 11.24 -15.91 -12.94
CA THR A 22 11.52 -16.01 -14.39
C THR A 22 10.96 -14.80 -15.15
N GLU A 23 10.03 -14.07 -14.54
CA GLU A 23 9.41 -12.86 -15.07
C GLU A 23 9.41 -11.78 -13.97
N PRO A 24 9.61 -10.49 -14.31
CA PRO A 24 9.46 -9.43 -13.33
C PRO A 24 7.99 -9.28 -12.93
N THR A 25 7.73 -9.12 -11.64
CA THR A 25 6.40 -8.75 -11.14
C THR A 25 6.38 -7.25 -10.82
N THR A 26 5.30 -6.58 -11.25
CA THR A 26 5.01 -5.19 -10.93
C THR A 26 4.50 -5.11 -9.50
N HIS A 27 5.01 -4.17 -8.72
CA HIS A 27 4.54 -3.92 -7.36
C HIS A 27 4.15 -2.46 -7.19
N ASP A 28 2.99 -2.18 -6.63
CA ASP A 28 2.64 -0.84 -6.18
C ASP A 28 3.18 -0.58 -4.78
N GLU A 29 3.41 0.69 -4.49
CA GLU A 29 3.79 1.16 -3.18
C GLU A 29 2.58 1.78 -2.48
N ILE A 30 2.31 1.37 -1.25
CA ILE A 30 1.26 1.95 -0.42
C ILE A 30 1.93 2.66 0.76
N THR A 31 1.73 3.96 0.89
CA THR A 31 2.23 4.73 2.04
C THR A 31 1.08 5.00 3.00
N ILE A 32 1.25 4.59 4.25
CA ILE A 32 0.28 4.76 5.33
C ILE A 32 0.72 5.94 6.19
N TYR A 33 -0.21 6.85 6.47
CA TYR A 33 -0.01 7.99 7.33
C TYR A 33 -0.84 7.83 8.60
N ARG A 34 -0.23 8.16 9.74
CA ARG A 34 -0.87 8.23 11.04
C ARG A 34 -0.91 9.69 11.49
N ASN A 35 -2.11 10.27 11.56
CA ASN A 35 -2.32 11.69 11.85
C ASN A 35 -1.56 12.65 10.89
N GLY A 36 -1.37 12.23 9.63
CA GLY A 36 -0.68 13.02 8.60
C GLY A 36 0.85 12.87 8.58
N GLU A 37 1.43 12.05 9.46
CA GLU A 37 2.84 11.68 9.41
C GLU A 37 2.99 10.28 8.80
N GLU A 38 4.00 10.07 7.96
CA GLU A 38 4.32 8.75 7.40
C GLU A 38 4.56 7.77 8.55
N PHE A 39 3.79 6.68 8.53
CA PHE A 39 3.80 5.65 9.55
C PHE A 39 4.48 4.38 9.05
N ASP A 40 4.12 3.95 7.84
CA ASP A 40 4.64 2.73 7.22
C ASP A 40 4.51 2.77 5.70
N THR A 41 5.30 1.96 5.00
CA THR A 41 5.24 1.82 3.54
C THR A 41 5.27 0.34 3.17
N ILE A 42 4.29 -0.08 2.38
CA ILE A 42 4.08 -1.48 1.99
C ILE A 42 4.28 -1.60 0.48
N LEU A 43 5.04 -2.59 0.06
CA LEU A 43 5.11 -3.02 -1.33
C LEU A 43 4.17 -4.19 -1.54
N ILE A 44 3.23 -4.05 -2.47
CA ILE A 44 2.28 -5.10 -2.81
C ILE A 44 2.35 -5.39 -4.29
N GLU A 45 2.22 -6.66 -4.67
CA GLU A 45 2.14 -7.01 -6.08
C GLU A 45 0.92 -6.32 -6.72
N SER A 46 1.16 -5.66 -7.84
CA SER A 46 0.12 -4.92 -8.54
C SER A 46 -0.97 -5.87 -9.00
N SER A 47 -2.20 -5.52 -8.68
CA SER A 47 -3.37 -6.30 -9.00
C SER A 47 -4.47 -5.41 -9.55
N GLU A 48 -5.30 -5.94 -10.43
CA GLU A 48 -6.50 -5.23 -10.90
C GLU A 48 -7.55 -5.09 -9.78
N ASP A 49 -7.45 -5.93 -8.74
CA ASP A 49 -8.34 -5.94 -7.59
C ASP A 49 -7.83 -5.05 -6.46
N ASN A 50 -8.72 -4.24 -5.88
CA ASN A 50 -8.40 -3.41 -4.71
C ASN A 50 -8.32 -4.20 -3.39
N ALA A 51 -8.85 -5.42 -3.35
CA ALA A 51 -8.88 -6.27 -2.16
C ALA A 51 -7.50 -6.54 -1.53
N PRO A 52 -6.44 -6.90 -2.27
CA PRO A 52 -5.10 -7.07 -1.72
C PRO A 52 -4.57 -5.79 -1.07
N TYR A 53 -4.81 -4.62 -1.66
CA TYR A 53 -4.36 -3.33 -1.12
C TYR A 53 -5.05 -3.01 0.22
N ASP A 54 -6.37 -3.17 0.29
CA ASP A 54 -7.16 -2.91 1.50
C ASP A 54 -6.76 -3.88 2.63
N ALA A 55 -6.55 -5.15 2.30
CA ALA A 55 -6.07 -6.16 3.24
C ALA A 55 -4.67 -5.83 3.78
N ALA A 56 -3.74 -5.40 2.92
CA ALA A 56 -2.39 -5.04 3.32
C ALA A 56 -2.38 -3.81 4.26
N VAL A 57 -3.15 -2.77 3.93
CA VAL A 57 -3.27 -1.60 4.81
C VAL A 57 -3.91 -1.98 6.13
N SER A 58 -5.02 -2.74 6.09
CA SER A 58 -5.70 -3.22 7.29
C SER A 58 -4.77 -4.07 8.16
N GLU A 59 -3.91 -4.91 7.59
CA GLU A 59 -2.94 -5.70 8.34
C GLU A 59 -1.89 -4.82 9.01
N ALA A 60 -1.36 -3.82 8.31
CA ALA A 60 -0.34 -2.91 8.84
C ALA A 60 -0.84 -2.00 9.97
N ILE A 61 -2.14 -1.67 9.97
CA ILE A 61 -2.77 -0.86 11.02
C ILE A 61 -3.55 -1.68 12.06
N ASP A 62 -3.33 -3.00 12.12
CA ASP A 62 -3.96 -3.93 13.07
C ASP A 62 -5.50 -3.89 13.03
N GLY A 63 -6.07 -3.71 11.83
CA GLY A 63 -7.52 -3.64 11.59
C GLY A 63 -8.17 -2.32 11.99
N ALA A 64 -7.39 -1.27 12.24
CA ALA A 64 -7.93 0.07 12.44
C ALA A 64 -8.65 0.59 11.18
N GLU A 65 -9.60 1.51 11.37
CA GLU A 65 -10.24 2.19 10.26
C GLU A 65 -9.26 3.17 9.61
N PHE A 66 -9.23 3.18 8.27
CA PHE A 66 -8.42 4.11 7.49
C PHE A 66 -9.22 4.70 6.33
N THR A 67 -8.65 5.70 5.68
CA THR A 67 -9.24 6.32 4.49
C THR A 67 -8.20 6.44 3.39
N TRP A 68 -8.56 6.00 2.18
CA TRP A 68 -7.73 6.21 1.00
C TRP A 68 -7.64 7.70 0.67
N LEU A 69 -6.41 8.21 0.57
CA LEU A 69 -6.14 9.51 0.00
C LEU A 69 -6.42 9.45 -1.50
N PRO A 70 -6.94 10.53 -2.11
CA PRO A 70 -7.11 10.59 -3.55
C PRO A 70 -5.74 10.39 -4.20
N SER A 71 -5.53 9.23 -4.81
CA SER A 71 -4.35 8.97 -5.61
C SER A 71 -4.37 9.89 -6.82
N ASN A 72 -3.27 10.60 -7.03
CA ASN A 72 -3.16 11.68 -8.01
C ASN A 72 -2.89 11.12 -9.43
N PHE A 73 -3.71 10.15 -9.86
CA PHE A 73 -3.65 9.53 -11.18
C PHE A 73 -4.03 10.49 -12.31
#